data_AF-A0A7W0UK53-F1
#
_entry.id   AF-A0A7W0UK53-F1
#
_cell.length_a   1.000
_cell.length_b   1.000
_cell.length_c   1.000
_cell.angle_alpha   90.00
_cell.angle_beta   90.00
_cell.angle_gamma   90.00
#
_symmetry.space_group_name_H-M   'P 1'
#
loop_
_entity.id
_entity.type
_entity.pdbx_description
1 polymer ?
#
loop_
_entity_poly.entity_id
_entity_poly.type
_entity_poly.pdbx_seq_one_letter_code
_entity_poly.pdbx_strand_id
1 'polypeptide(L)'
;MWTGSGPLIGDVSVKVDAGRIVSLEPNSRPSPREIRLPGITLPGLANAHSHAFHRALRGRTHSGRGDFWAWRQLMYEVAGRLDPDSYFALGRAVYAEMALAGVTAVGEFHYLHHDPSGRPYSDPNAMGRALVAGAASAGIKITLIDTCYLHGGFSRPLEGVQKRFGDADVDAWAQRAGDFDADSGPA
;
A
#
# COMPACT_ATOMS: atom_id res chain seq x y z
N MET A 1 -0.15 -1.15 -28.42
CA MET A 1 -0.02 -0.41 -27.15
C MET A 1 -1.06 0.70 -27.11
N TRP A 2 -1.71 0.90 -25.96
CA TRP A 2 -2.54 2.09 -25.70
C TRP A 2 -1.88 2.89 -24.58
N THR A 3 -1.93 4.21 -24.63
CA THR A 3 -1.20 5.11 -23.72
C THR A 3 -2.11 5.83 -22.71
N GLY A 4 -3.36 5.38 -22.55
CA GLY A 4 -4.34 6.02 -21.67
C GLY A 4 -5.30 6.97 -22.38
N SER A 5 -5.04 7.31 -23.65
CA SER A 5 -5.91 8.13 -24.49
C SER A 5 -5.69 7.79 -25.97
N GLY A 6 -6.66 8.14 -26.82
CA GLY A 6 -6.55 7.93 -28.27
C GLY A 6 -6.65 6.45 -28.70
N PRO A 7 -6.30 6.15 -29.96
CA PRO A 7 -6.42 4.81 -30.53
C PRO A 7 -5.31 3.86 -30.06
N LEU A 8 -5.52 2.57 -30.28
CA LEU A 8 -4.47 1.56 -30.15
C LEU A 8 -3.41 1.76 -31.22
N ILE A 9 -2.13 1.75 -30.84
CA ILE A 9 -0.98 1.88 -31.74
C ILE A 9 -0.32 0.52 -31.92
N GLY A 10 -0.10 0.10 -33.16
CA GLY A 10 0.61 -1.13 -33.52
C GLY A 10 2.13 -1.00 -33.44
N ASP A 11 2.80 -2.13 -33.22
CA ASP A 11 4.26 -2.28 -33.36
C ASP A 11 5.07 -1.15 -32.70
N VAL A 12 4.91 -0.97 -31.39
CA VAL A 12 5.58 0.09 -30.64
C VAL A 12 6.85 -0.46 -29.97
N SER A 13 8.02 0.07 -30.32
CA SER A 13 9.25 -0.17 -29.56
C SER A 13 9.28 0.76 -28.34
N VAL A 14 9.56 0.19 -27.17
CA VAL A 14 9.64 0.90 -25.88
C VAL A 14 11.07 0.80 -25.36
N LYS A 15 11.76 1.93 -25.23
CA LYS A 15 13.08 1.97 -24.61
C LYS A 15 12.95 2.34 -23.14
N VAL A 16 13.54 1.52 -22.28
CA VAL A 16 13.58 1.75 -20.83
C VAL A 16 15.03 1.91 -20.39
N ASP A 17 15.29 2.94 -19.60
CA ASP A 17 16.58 3.18 -18.95
C ASP A 17 16.34 3.52 -17.47
N ALA A 18 17.10 2.87 -16.58
CA ALA A 18 16.95 3.00 -15.12
C ALA A 18 15.48 2.99 -14.62
N GLY A 19 14.64 2.10 -15.16
CA GLY A 19 13.24 1.97 -14.77
C GLY A 19 12.29 3.07 -15.28
N ARG A 20 12.76 3.94 -16.17
CA ARG A 20 11.96 4.99 -16.84
C ARG A 20 11.85 4.70 -18.32
N ILE A 21 10.66 4.97 -18.88
CA ILE A 21 10.46 4.96 -20.33
C ILE A 21 11.15 6.22 -20.89
N VAL A 22 12.12 6.03 -21.79
CA VAL A 22 12.90 7.13 -22.39
C VAL A 22 12.58 7.35 -23.87
N SER A 23 12.01 6.35 -24.56
CA SER A 23 11.43 6.54 -25.89
C SER A 23 10.28 5.57 -26.17
N LEU A 24 9.34 6.04 -27.00
CA LEU A 24 8.27 5.25 -27.60
C LEU A 24 8.33 5.49 -29.11
N GLU A 25 8.52 4.42 -29.88
CA GLU A 25 8.64 4.50 -31.34
C GLU A 25 7.53 3.65 -31.98
N PRO A 26 6.45 4.29 -32.49
CA PRO A 26 5.37 3.60 -33.20
C PRO A 26 5.79 3.02 -34.55
N ASN A 27 5.10 1.95 -34.98
CA ASN A 27 5.32 1.31 -36.28
C ASN A 27 6.78 0.85 -36.51
N SER A 28 7.45 0.47 -35.43
CA SER A 28 8.83 -0.02 -35.44
C SER A 28 8.92 -1.43 -35.99
N ARG A 29 10.06 -1.73 -36.62
CA ARG A 29 10.38 -3.08 -37.07
C ARG A 29 10.91 -3.89 -35.88
N PRO A 30 10.36 -5.08 -35.60
CA PRO A 30 10.83 -5.92 -34.50
C PRO A 30 12.32 -6.24 -34.62
N SER A 31 13.04 -6.14 -33.50
CA SER A 31 14.44 -6.53 -33.39
C SER A 31 14.60 -7.78 -32.52
N PRO A 32 15.50 -8.72 -32.86
CA PRO A 32 15.81 -9.87 -32.00
C PRO A 32 16.36 -9.52 -30.61
N ARG A 33 16.76 -8.25 -30.40
CA ARG A 33 17.25 -7.74 -29.10
C ARG A 33 16.13 -7.21 -28.19
N GLU A 34 14.90 -7.14 -28.71
CA GLU A 34 13.74 -6.65 -27.97
C GLU A 34 12.94 -7.81 -27.35
N ILE A 35 12.30 -7.53 -26.22
CA ILE A 35 11.34 -8.46 -25.62
C ILE A 35 9.96 -8.13 -26.18
N ARG A 36 9.37 -9.08 -26.89
CA ARG A 36 8.01 -8.91 -27.41
C ARG A 36 6.98 -9.19 -26.32
N LEU A 37 6.20 -8.17 -25.97
CA LEU A 37 5.06 -8.32 -25.07
C LEU A 37 3.86 -8.89 -25.85
N PRO A 38 3.21 -9.97 -25.36
CA PRO A 38 2.02 -10.52 -26.01
C PRO A 38 0.79 -9.64 -25.77
N GLY A 39 -0.14 -9.65 -26.72
CA GLY A 39 -1.43 -8.98 -26.58
C GLY A 39 -1.34 -7.44 -26.60
N ILE A 40 -2.25 -6.79 -25.87
CA ILE A 40 -2.32 -5.33 -25.78
C ILE A 40 -1.60 -4.86 -24.52
N THR A 41 -0.56 -4.06 -24.69
CA THR A 41 0.10 -3.35 -23.58
C THR A 41 -0.66 -2.07 -23.22
N LEU A 42 -0.91 -1.88 -21.92
CA LEU A 42 -1.59 -0.73 -21.32
C LEU A 42 -0.70 -0.14 -20.20
N PRO A 43 -0.88 1.13 -19.79
CA PRO A 43 -0.27 1.63 -18.57
C PRO A 43 -0.80 0.83 -17.37
N GLY A 44 0.07 0.55 -16.40
CA GLY A 44 -0.34 -0.11 -15.16
C GLY A 44 -1.34 0.74 -14.37
N LEU A 45 -2.27 0.08 -13.68
CA LEU A 45 -3.27 0.78 -12.88
C LEU A 45 -2.64 1.37 -11.61
N ALA A 46 -3.21 2.48 -11.14
CA ALA A 46 -2.89 3.06 -9.84
C ALA A 46 -4.08 2.84 -8.90
N ASN A 47 -3.87 2.14 -7.80
CA ASN A 47 -4.85 2.06 -6.73
C ASN A 47 -4.64 3.24 -5.76
N ALA A 48 -5.50 4.25 -5.83
CA ALA A 48 -5.32 5.48 -5.06
C ALA A 48 -5.56 5.32 -3.54
N HIS A 49 -6.14 4.20 -3.09
CA HIS A 49 -6.49 4.02 -1.68
C HIS A 49 -6.50 2.54 -1.27
N SER A 50 -5.77 2.22 -0.21
CA SER A 50 -5.65 0.89 0.36
C SER A 50 -5.56 0.94 1.88
N HIS A 51 -6.06 -0.12 2.51
CA HIS A 51 -5.65 -0.52 3.87
C HIS A 51 -5.28 -2.01 3.81
N ALA A 52 -3.99 -2.31 3.74
CA ALA A 52 -3.50 -3.66 3.43
C ALA A 52 -4.08 -4.71 4.39
N PHE A 53 -4.15 -4.41 5.69
CA PHE A 53 -4.64 -5.39 6.65
C PHE A 53 -6.14 -5.73 6.53
N HIS A 54 -6.94 -4.88 5.90
CA HIS A 54 -8.36 -5.20 5.63
C HIS A 54 -8.50 -6.40 4.68
N ARG A 55 -7.46 -6.75 3.92
CA ARG A 55 -7.49 -7.92 3.06
C ARG A 55 -7.73 -9.22 3.83
N ALA A 56 -7.37 -9.28 5.11
CA ALA A 56 -7.67 -10.40 6.01
C ALA A 56 -9.19 -10.60 6.24
N LEU A 57 -9.97 -9.52 6.14
CA LEU A 57 -11.42 -9.52 6.35
C LEU A 57 -12.20 -9.99 5.12
N ARG A 58 -11.57 -10.00 3.93
CA ARG A 58 -12.24 -10.31 2.66
C ARG A 58 -12.97 -11.65 2.74
N GLY A 59 -14.29 -11.63 2.55
CA GLY A 59 -15.14 -12.82 2.57
C GLY A 59 -15.52 -13.33 3.98
N ARG A 60 -15.10 -12.66 5.06
CA ARG A 60 -15.26 -13.15 6.44
C ARG A 60 -16.20 -12.32 7.31
N THR A 61 -16.76 -11.24 6.76
CA THR A 61 -17.56 -10.26 7.52
C THR A 61 -19.04 -10.23 7.11
N HIS A 62 -19.53 -11.33 6.53
CA HIS A 62 -20.89 -11.43 5.97
C HIS A 62 -21.92 -12.00 6.96
N SER A 63 -21.61 -12.08 8.24
CA SER A 63 -22.56 -12.54 9.26
C SER A 63 -23.70 -11.54 9.46
N GLY A 64 -24.93 -12.03 9.58
CA GLY A 64 -26.12 -11.19 9.82
C GLY A 64 -26.56 -10.43 8.55
N ARG A 65 -26.98 -9.17 8.72
CA ARG A 65 -27.50 -8.31 7.64
C ARG A 65 -26.47 -7.34 7.04
N GLY A 66 -25.19 -7.47 7.43
CA GLY A 66 -24.16 -6.48 7.13
C GLY A 66 -24.29 -5.28 8.06
N ASP A 67 -23.64 -5.35 9.21
CA ASP A 67 -23.51 -4.23 10.13
C ASP A 67 -22.06 -3.73 10.12
N PHE A 68 -21.89 -2.45 9.81
CA PHE A 68 -20.57 -1.80 9.80
C PHE A 68 -19.88 -1.92 11.15
N TRP A 69 -20.64 -1.83 12.25
CA TRP A 69 -20.06 -1.91 13.59
C TRP A 69 -19.54 -3.32 13.91
N ALA A 70 -20.29 -4.35 13.52
CA ALA A 70 -19.82 -5.74 13.59
C ALA A 70 -18.56 -5.99 12.73
N TRP A 71 -18.53 -5.46 11.49
CA TRP A 71 -17.33 -5.49 10.65
C TRP A 71 -16.14 -4.81 11.34
N ARG A 72 -16.38 -3.66 11.98
CA ARG A 72 -15.34 -2.89 12.65
C ARG A 72 -14.73 -3.64 13.84
N GLN A 73 -15.51 -4.43 14.56
CA GLN A 73 -14.97 -5.27 15.63
C GLN A 73 -13.99 -6.33 15.09
N LEU A 74 -14.34 -7.01 13.99
CA LEU A 74 -13.44 -7.97 13.34
C LEU A 74 -12.18 -7.28 12.79
N MET A 75 -12.33 -6.07 12.25
CA MET A 75 -11.20 -5.24 11.84
C MET A 75 -10.27 -4.94 13.02
N TYR A 76 -10.84 -4.58 14.18
CA TYR A 76 -10.09 -4.35 15.42
C TYR A 76 -9.39 -5.59 15.95
N GLU A 77 -9.99 -6.78 15.81
CA GLU A 77 -9.32 -8.04 16.17
C GLU A 77 -8.10 -8.33 15.30
N VAL A 78 -8.17 -8.07 14.00
CA VAL A 78 -7.01 -8.18 13.10
C VAL A 78 -5.95 -7.15 13.47
N ALA A 79 -6.35 -5.88 13.57
CA ALA A 79 -5.46 -4.79 13.92
C ALA A 79 -4.78 -5.00 15.28
N GLY A 80 -5.44 -5.63 16.25
CA GLY A 80 -4.88 -5.91 17.58
C GLY A 80 -3.79 -6.98 17.61
N ARG A 81 -3.67 -7.81 16.56
CA ARG A 81 -2.73 -8.95 16.51
C ARG A 81 -1.51 -8.73 15.64
N LEU A 82 -1.54 -7.73 14.77
CA LEU A 82 -0.43 -7.47 13.85
C LEU A 82 0.78 -6.85 14.58
N ASP A 83 1.95 -7.27 14.15
CA ASP A 83 3.27 -6.73 14.47
C ASP A 83 4.02 -6.45 13.14
N PRO A 84 5.23 -5.86 13.16
CA PRO A 84 5.93 -5.52 11.92
C PRO A 84 6.16 -6.73 10.99
N ASP A 85 6.51 -7.89 11.54
CA ASP A 85 6.81 -9.09 10.75
C ASP A 85 5.56 -9.66 10.07
N SER A 86 4.48 -9.83 10.84
CA SER A 86 3.20 -10.29 10.30
C SER A 86 2.58 -9.27 9.36
N TYR A 87 2.82 -7.98 9.57
CA TYR A 87 2.32 -6.93 8.68
C TYR A 87 3.08 -6.87 7.36
N PHE A 88 4.41 -7.08 7.39
CA PHE A 88 5.21 -7.28 6.18
C PHE A 88 4.69 -8.47 5.36
N ALA A 89 4.47 -9.62 6.00
CA ALA A 89 4.00 -10.83 5.33
C ALA A 89 2.62 -10.64 4.70
N LEU A 90 1.69 -10.02 5.43
CA LEU A 90 0.36 -9.70 4.93
C LEU A 90 0.41 -8.68 3.79
N GLY A 91 1.15 -7.58 3.98
CA GLY A 91 1.34 -6.52 2.99
C GLY A 91 1.91 -7.08 1.68
N ARG A 92 3.00 -7.85 1.75
CA ARG A 92 3.59 -8.52 0.58
C ARG A 92 2.55 -9.34 -0.19
N ALA A 93 1.72 -10.13 0.50
CA ALA A 93 0.68 -10.91 -0.15
C ALA A 93 -0.38 -10.03 -0.82
N VAL A 94 -0.85 -8.98 -0.14
CA VAL A 94 -1.82 -8.01 -0.70
C VAL A 94 -1.26 -7.35 -1.96
N TYR A 95 -0.03 -6.86 -1.89
CA TYR A 95 0.60 -6.16 -3.00
C TYR A 95 0.93 -7.09 -4.17
N ALA A 96 1.26 -8.36 -3.92
CA ALA A 96 1.41 -9.36 -4.96
C ALA A 96 0.07 -9.62 -5.69
N GLU A 97 -1.04 -9.71 -4.96
CA GLU A 97 -2.37 -9.83 -5.57
C GLU A 97 -2.71 -8.59 -6.43
N MET A 98 -2.35 -7.38 -5.98
CA MET A 98 -2.50 -6.15 -6.75
C MET A 98 -1.68 -6.16 -8.04
N ALA A 99 -0.41 -6.58 -7.97
CA ALA A 99 0.47 -6.69 -9.13
C ALA A 99 -0.08 -7.69 -10.17
N LEU A 100 -0.56 -8.84 -9.71
CA LEU A 100 -1.20 -9.85 -10.57
C LEU A 100 -2.50 -9.34 -11.21
N ALA A 101 -3.19 -8.39 -10.57
CA ALA A 101 -4.37 -7.73 -11.10
C ALA A 101 -4.05 -6.52 -12.02
N GLY A 102 -2.78 -6.24 -12.29
CA GLY A 102 -2.34 -5.15 -13.18
C GLY A 102 -2.18 -3.78 -12.50
N VAL A 103 -2.22 -3.73 -11.16
CA VAL A 103 -1.92 -2.53 -10.39
C VAL A 103 -0.40 -2.41 -10.20
N THR A 104 0.16 -1.25 -10.52
CA THR A 104 1.61 -1.00 -10.47
C THR A 104 2.01 0.08 -9.46
N ALA A 105 1.04 0.80 -8.90
CA ALA A 105 1.22 1.75 -7.80
C ALA A 105 0.03 1.72 -6.84
N VAL A 106 0.31 1.90 -5.54
CA VAL A 106 -0.71 1.98 -4.49
C VAL A 106 -0.50 3.18 -3.56
N GLY A 107 -1.58 3.91 -3.27
CA GLY A 107 -1.67 4.82 -2.14
C GLY A 107 -2.13 4.05 -0.90
N GLU A 108 -1.21 3.78 0.02
CA GLU A 108 -1.48 3.02 1.23
C GLU A 108 -1.85 3.97 2.37
N PHE A 109 -3.14 4.01 2.73
CA PHE A 109 -3.65 4.84 3.80
C PHE A 109 -3.41 4.14 5.14
N HIS A 110 -2.27 4.48 5.76
CA HIS A 110 -1.66 3.76 6.86
C HIS A 110 -1.97 4.41 8.21
N TYR A 111 -2.72 3.69 9.04
CA TYR A 111 -3.14 4.14 10.37
C TYR A 111 -2.83 3.13 11.49
N LEU A 112 -1.92 2.18 11.28
CA LEU A 112 -1.58 1.18 12.30
C LEU A 112 -0.12 1.34 12.68
N HIS A 113 0.16 2.21 13.64
CA HIS A 113 1.50 2.74 13.92
C HIS A 113 2.19 2.03 15.09
N HIS A 114 1.46 1.81 16.17
CA HIS A 114 2.04 1.42 17.47
C HIS A 114 1.87 -0.06 17.79
N ASP A 115 2.54 -0.52 18.85
CA ASP A 115 2.50 -1.91 19.31
C ASP A 115 1.09 -2.35 19.76
N PRO A 116 0.84 -3.66 19.99
CA PRO A 116 -0.47 -4.14 20.45
C PRO A 116 -0.99 -3.49 21.75
N SER A 117 -0.11 -2.89 22.56
CA SER A 117 -0.47 -2.14 23.76
C SER A 117 -0.75 -0.65 23.51
N GLY A 118 -0.51 -0.17 22.28
CA GLY A 118 -0.65 1.23 21.88
C GLY A 118 0.58 2.08 22.20
N ARG A 119 1.75 1.48 22.41
CA ARG A 119 3.01 2.20 22.65
C ARG A 119 3.86 2.24 21.39
N PRO A 120 4.61 3.34 21.14
CA PRO A 120 5.56 3.38 20.04
C PRO A 120 6.56 2.22 20.10
N TYR A 121 6.90 1.67 18.94
CA TYR A 121 8.02 0.75 18.79
C TYR A 121 9.36 1.49 18.99
N SER A 122 10.46 0.75 19.12
CA SER A 122 11.80 1.35 19.17
C SER A 122 12.15 2.14 17.91
N ASP A 123 11.70 1.64 16.75
CA ASP A 123 11.54 2.45 15.54
C ASP A 123 10.06 2.87 15.46
N PRO A 124 9.73 4.15 15.68
CA PRO A 124 8.34 4.63 15.66
C PRO A 124 7.59 4.33 14.35
N ASN A 125 8.31 4.11 13.24
CA ASN A 125 7.73 3.86 11.93
C ASN A 125 7.84 2.38 11.48
N ALA A 126 8.14 1.45 12.40
CA ALA A 126 8.34 0.03 12.08
C ALA A 126 7.20 -0.59 11.25
N MET A 127 5.93 -0.26 11.56
CA MET A 127 4.77 -0.76 10.84
C MET A 127 4.66 -0.19 9.41
N GLY A 128 4.98 1.09 9.22
CA GLY A 128 5.05 1.73 7.91
C GLY A 128 6.17 1.15 7.05
N ARG A 129 7.36 0.94 7.64
CA ARG A 129 8.50 0.28 6.97
C ARG A 129 8.17 -1.14 6.53
N ALA A 130 7.43 -1.90 7.35
CA ALA A 130 6.98 -3.24 6.99
C ALA A 130 6.11 -3.24 5.71
N LEU A 131 5.22 -2.25 5.55
CA LEU A 131 4.41 -2.09 4.33
C LEU A 131 5.27 -1.68 3.12
N VAL A 132 6.20 -0.74 3.29
CA VAL A 132 7.13 -0.34 2.21
C VAL A 132 7.97 -1.51 1.75
N ALA A 133 8.54 -2.28 2.68
CA ALA A 133 9.30 -3.49 2.37
C ALA A 133 8.42 -4.55 1.69
N GLY A 134 7.17 -4.71 2.12
CA GLY A 134 6.20 -5.62 1.50
C GLY A 134 5.89 -5.22 0.06
N ALA A 135 5.70 -3.93 -0.21
CA ALA A 135 5.44 -3.40 -1.54
C ALA A 135 6.63 -3.57 -2.47
N ALA A 136 7.83 -3.22 -2.00
CA ALA A 136 9.09 -3.43 -2.72
C ALA A 136 9.29 -4.91 -3.06
N SER A 137 9.04 -5.81 -2.10
CA SER A 137 9.13 -7.26 -2.31
C SER A 137 8.11 -7.80 -3.33
N ALA A 138 6.95 -7.15 -3.47
CA ALA A 138 5.92 -7.52 -4.45
C ALA A 138 6.12 -6.84 -5.82
N GLY A 139 7.04 -5.89 -5.92
CA GLY A 139 7.32 -5.15 -7.16
C GLY A 139 6.30 -4.04 -7.47
N ILE A 140 5.56 -3.55 -6.47
CA ILE A 140 4.63 -2.42 -6.64
C ILE A 140 5.22 -1.14 -6.04
N LYS A 141 4.98 0.01 -6.68
CA LYS A 141 5.31 1.31 -6.11
C LYS A 141 4.31 1.65 -5.01
N ILE A 142 4.78 2.25 -3.92
CA ILE A 142 3.94 2.65 -2.79
C ILE A 142 4.10 4.13 -2.49
N THR A 143 2.97 4.80 -2.28
CA THR A 143 2.90 6.08 -1.58
C THR A 143 2.29 5.78 -0.22
N LEU A 144 3.10 5.87 0.84
CA LEU A 144 2.58 5.73 2.20
C LEU A 144 1.91 7.05 2.60
N ILE A 145 0.61 6.98 2.92
CA ILE A 145 -0.20 8.10 3.37
C ILE A 145 -0.38 7.91 4.88
N ASP A 146 0.54 8.47 5.66
CA ASP A 146 0.52 8.39 7.12
C ASP A 146 -0.64 9.22 7.70
N THR A 147 -1.47 8.59 8.52
CA THR A 147 -2.70 9.22 9.01
C THR A 147 -2.51 9.87 10.37
N CYS A 148 -2.96 11.11 10.49
CA CYS A 148 -3.18 11.77 11.77
C CYS A 148 -4.52 11.31 12.37
N TYR A 149 -4.47 10.38 13.33
CA TYR A 149 -5.67 9.79 13.96
C TYR A 149 -5.67 10.11 15.47
N LEU A 150 -6.30 11.21 15.90
CA LEU A 150 -6.20 11.66 17.30
C LEU A 150 -7.41 11.32 18.18
N HIS A 151 -8.55 10.95 17.58
CA HIS A 151 -9.81 10.75 18.31
C HIS A 151 -10.59 9.52 17.84
N GLY A 152 -11.19 8.80 18.79
CA GLY A 152 -12.03 7.63 18.51
C GLY A 152 -13.43 7.97 17.98
N GLY A 153 -13.80 9.25 18.02
CA GLY A 153 -15.05 9.85 17.59
C GLY A 153 -15.12 11.32 18.04
N PHE A 154 -16.23 12.02 17.78
CA PHE A 154 -16.41 13.41 18.23
C PHE A 154 -16.21 13.53 19.74
N SER A 155 -15.20 14.30 20.14
CA SER A 155 -14.82 14.52 21.55
C SER A 155 -14.57 13.22 22.34
N ARG A 156 -14.21 12.12 21.68
CA ARG A 156 -13.89 10.84 22.33
C ARG A 156 -12.41 10.52 22.23
N PRO A 157 -11.75 10.15 23.34
CA PRO A 157 -10.37 9.69 23.30
C PRO A 157 -10.26 8.36 22.54
N LEU A 158 -9.04 7.99 22.18
CA LEU A 158 -8.73 6.68 21.60
C LEU A 158 -8.88 5.60 22.67
N GLU A 159 -9.58 4.52 22.34
CA GLU A 159 -9.86 3.41 23.24
C GLU A 159 -9.45 2.07 22.60
N GLY A 160 -9.02 1.12 23.44
CA GLY A 160 -8.63 -0.22 23.00
C GLY A 160 -7.60 -0.18 21.87
N VAL A 161 -7.88 -0.90 20.77
CA VAL A 161 -6.99 -0.97 19.61
C VAL A 161 -6.77 0.37 18.92
N GLN A 162 -7.67 1.36 19.09
CA GLN A 162 -7.51 2.67 18.45
C GLN A 162 -6.28 3.42 18.96
N LYS A 163 -5.79 3.07 20.15
CA LYS A 163 -4.50 3.56 20.66
C LYS A 163 -3.32 3.16 19.79
N ARG A 164 -3.48 2.16 18.92
CA ARG A 164 -2.48 1.80 17.92
C ARG A 164 -2.43 2.77 16.74
N PHE A 165 -3.47 3.58 16.56
CA PHE A 165 -3.66 4.38 15.36
C PHE A 165 -3.16 5.81 15.49
N GLY A 166 -3.04 6.30 16.72
CA GLY A 166 -2.82 7.70 17.00
C GLY A 166 -1.62 7.95 17.90
N ASP A 167 -0.87 8.97 17.53
CA ASP A 167 0.14 9.59 18.38
C ASP A 167 -0.52 10.42 19.50
N ALA A 168 0.30 10.97 20.41
CA ALA A 168 -0.18 11.73 21.57
C ALA A 168 -0.97 12.99 21.17
N ASP A 169 -0.49 13.68 20.13
CA ASP A 169 -1.06 14.90 19.56
C ASP A 169 -0.59 15.09 18.11
N VAL A 170 -0.97 16.22 17.50
CA VAL A 170 -0.63 16.56 16.12
C VAL A 170 0.88 16.78 15.92
N ASP A 171 1.58 17.28 16.93
CA ASP A 171 3.02 17.58 16.83
C ASP A 171 3.82 16.28 16.90
N ALA A 172 3.43 15.37 17.79
CA ALA A 172 4.00 14.02 17.87
C ALA A 172 3.79 13.24 16.56
N TRP A 173 2.59 13.33 15.98
CA TRP A 173 2.30 12.75 14.66
C TRP A 173 3.18 13.37 13.57
N ALA A 174 3.25 14.71 13.50
CA ALA A 174 4.01 15.41 12.48
C ALA A 174 5.51 15.10 12.57
N GLN A 175 6.06 14.98 13.78
CA GLN A 175 7.44 14.57 14.01
C GLN A 175 7.67 13.13 13.52
N ARG A 176 6.86 12.17 13.96
CA ARG A 176 7.01 10.76 13.55
C ARG A 176 6.90 10.59 12.04
N ALA A 177 5.89 11.22 11.43
CA ALA A 177 5.67 11.16 9.98
C ALA A 177 6.77 11.90 9.21
N GLY A 178 7.29 13.02 9.74
CA GLY A 178 8.38 13.80 9.15
C GLY A 178 9.74 13.11 9.22
N ASP A 179 9.98 12.31 10.27
CA ASP A 179 11.19 11.49 10.43
C ASP A 179 11.17 10.22 9.55
N PHE A 180 10.06 9.96 8.85
CA PHE A 180 9.96 8.81 7.96
C PHE A 180 10.72 9.06 6.66
N ASP A 181 11.81 8.32 6.49
CA ASP A 181 12.51 8.18 5.22
C ASP A 181 12.40 6.74 4.73
N ALA A 182 11.82 6.56 3.55
CA ALA A 182 11.56 5.26 2.95
C ALA A 182 12.83 4.55 2.48
N ASP A 183 13.92 5.29 2.24
CA ASP A 183 15.18 4.76 1.72
C ASP A 183 16.18 4.41 2.84
N SER A 184 15.96 4.88 4.07
CA SER A 184 16.72 4.46 5.25
C SER A 184 16.20 3.14 5.82
N GLY A 185 16.61 2.03 5.21
CA GLY A 185 16.53 0.71 5.83
C GLY A 185 17.55 0.56 6.98
N PRO A 186 17.36 -0.42 7.90
CA PRO A 186 18.36 -0.69 8.93
C PRO A 186 19.71 -1.02 8.29
N ALA A 187 20.78 -0.43 8.82
CA ALA A 187 22.16 -0.77 8.48
C ALA A 187 22.49 -2.24 8.80
#